data_AF-A0A2N3GWF0-F1
#
_entry.id   AF-A0A2N3GWF0-F1
#
_cell.length_a   1.000
_cell.length_b   1.000
_cell.length_c   1.000
_cell.angle_alpha   90.00
_cell.angle_beta   90.00
_cell.angle_gamma   90.00
#
_symmetry.space_group_name_H-M   'P 1'
#
loop_
_entity.id
_entity.type
_entity.pdbx_description
1 polymer ?
#
loop_
_entity_poly.entity_id
_entity_poly.type
_entity_poly.pdbx_seq_one_letter_code
_entity_poly.pdbx_strand_id
1 'polypeptide(L)'
;MMSRMHSTEDHAALQRLIDTLFAERRRVPRLEFIVRAELADIAGDVLDVVTLLPPGTYSRDRLCDQLNSAITAHGWGRSLGTVH
;
A
#
# COMPACT_ATOMS: atom_id res chain seq x y z
N MET A 1 -13.58 -5.48 14.84
CA MET A 1 -12.48 -4.51 14.95
C MET A 1 -13.01 -3.18 14.44
N MET A 2 -12.96 -2.12 15.23
CA MET A 2 -13.45 -0.80 14.78
C MET A 2 -12.40 -0.21 13.83
N SER A 3 -12.75 -0.03 12.55
CA SER A 3 -11.88 0.69 11.60
C SER A 3 -11.67 2.10 12.11
N ARG A 4 -10.42 2.44 12.44
CA ARG A 4 -10.01 3.82 12.64
C ARG A 4 -10.22 4.59 11.34
N MET A 5 -10.57 5.87 11.45
CA MET A 5 -10.64 6.74 10.27
C MET A 5 -9.23 6.95 9.74
N HIS A 6 -8.98 6.49 8.50
CA HIS A 6 -7.70 6.67 7.82
C HIS A 6 -7.43 8.15 7.55
N SER A 7 -6.20 8.56 7.79
CA SER A 7 -5.78 9.97 7.70
C SER A 7 -5.03 10.25 6.40
N THR A 8 -4.91 11.55 6.07
CA THR A 8 -4.01 12.02 5.01
C THR A 8 -2.56 11.60 5.26
N GLU A 9 -2.15 11.41 6.51
CA GLU A 9 -0.81 10.96 6.87
C GLU A 9 -0.57 9.49 6.48
N ASP A 10 -1.57 8.63 6.70
CA ASP A 10 -1.54 7.21 6.33
C ASP A 10 -1.42 7.05 4.80
N HIS A 11 -2.21 7.84 4.06
CA HIS A 11 -2.09 7.93 2.60
C HIS A 11 -0.68 8.35 2.17
N ALA A 12 -0.17 9.45 2.75
CA ALA A 12 1.13 10.00 2.38
C ALA A 12 2.28 9.04 2.74
N ALA A 13 2.14 8.26 3.81
CA ALA A 13 3.13 7.25 4.19
C ALA A 13 3.18 6.11 3.15
N LEU A 14 2.01 5.59 2.74
CA LEU A 14 1.93 4.55 1.70
C LEU A 14 2.46 5.06 0.35
N GLN A 15 2.11 6.29 -0.03
CA GLN A 15 2.58 6.92 -1.26
C GLN A 15 4.11 7.10 -1.26
N ARG A 16 4.69 7.60 -0.16
CA ARG A 16 6.15 7.74 -0.01
C ARG A 16 6.87 6.39 -0.10
N LEU A 17 6.29 5.33 0.46
CA LEU A 17 6.85 3.98 0.36
C LEU A 17 6.90 3.50 -1.09
N ILE A 18 5.81 3.69 -1.85
CA ILE A 18 5.75 3.36 -3.27
C ILE A 18 6.81 4.15 -4.04
N ASP A 19 6.88 5.46 -3.81
CA ASP A 19 7.87 6.33 -4.45
C ASP A 19 9.30 5.87 -4.16
N THR A 20 9.61 5.56 -2.91
CA THR A 20 10.94 5.13 -2.48
C THR A 20 11.34 3.80 -3.13
N LEU A 21 10.42 2.83 -3.18
CA LEU A 21 10.73 1.51 -3.73
C LEU A 21 10.94 1.53 -5.24
N PHE A 22 10.21 2.39 -5.95
CA PHE A 22 10.29 2.49 -7.41
C PHE A 22 11.20 3.62 -7.90
N ALA A 23 11.85 4.38 -7.03
CA ALA A 23 12.83 5.39 -7.40
C ALA A 23 14.02 4.77 -8.18
N GLU A 24 14.47 3.59 -7.77
CA GLU A 24 15.65 2.92 -8.34
C GLU A 24 15.33 1.58 -9.03
N ARG A 25 14.10 1.07 -8.86
CA ARG A 25 13.72 -0.27 -9.31
C ARG A 25 12.48 -0.24 -10.18
N ARG A 26 12.50 -1.01 -11.26
CA ARG A 26 11.33 -1.18 -12.14
C ARG A 26 10.34 -2.22 -11.62
N ARG A 27 10.79 -3.12 -10.75
CA ARG A 27 10.02 -4.27 -10.27
C ARG A 27 10.33 -4.58 -8.81
N VAL A 28 9.29 -4.85 -8.02
CA VAL A 28 9.39 -5.12 -6.57
C VAL A 28 8.64 -6.41 -6.23
N PRO A 29 9.27 -7.40 -5.58
CA PRO A 29 8.58 -8.58 -5.05
C PRO A 29 7.60 -8.20 -3.94
N ARG A 30 6.43 -8.86 -3.88
CA ARG A 30 5.43 -8.65 -2.81
C ARG A 30 6.05 -8.70 -1.41
N LEU A 31 6.89 -9.70 -1.14
CA LEU A 31 7.51 -9.86 0.17
C LEU A 31 8.38 -8.66 0.55
N GLU A 32 9.15 -8.12 -0.40
CA GLU A 32 9.94 -6.92 -0.15
C GLU A 32 9.03 -5.71 0.14
N PHE A 33 7.93 -5.56 -0.59
CA PHE A 33 6.97 -4.49 -0.32
C PHE A 33 6.38 -4.56 1.09
N ILE A 34 5.96 -5.76 1.54
CA ILE A 34 5.45 -5.99 2.90
C ILE A 34 6.51 -5.67 3.95
N VAL A 35 7.73 -6.21 3.82
CA VAL A 35 8.82 -5.98 4.78
C VAL A 35 9.16 -4.49 4.85
N ARG A 36 9.15 -3.78 3.72
CA ARG A 36 9.40 -2.34 3.69
C ARG A 36 8.26 -1.53 4.30
N ALA A 37 7.02 -1.97 4.17
CA ALA A 37 5.87 -1.37 4.84
C ALA A 37 5.95 -1.54 6.36
N GLU A 38 6.32 -2.73 6.84
CA GLU A 38 6.56 -3.00 8.26
C GLU A 38 7.69 -2.11 8.82
N LEU A 39 8.81 -2.00 8.10
CA LEU A 39 9.94 -1.16 8.50
C LEU A 39 9.63 0.35 8.45
N ALA A 40 8.67 0.76 7.62
CA ALA A 40 8.24 2.14 7.51
C ALA A 40 7.18 2.54 8.56
N ASP A 41 6.86 1.64 9.50
CA ASP A 41 5.86 1.84 10.56
C ASP A 41 4.49 2.26 9.99
N ILE A 42 4.10 1.65 8.86
CA ILE A 42 2.78 1.84 8.25
C ILE A 42 1.72 1.37 9.25
N ALA A 43 0.65 2.17 9.41
CA ALA A 43 -0.46 1.84 10.29
C ALA A 43 -0.97 0.41 10.04
N GLY A 44 -1.23 -0.34 11.12
CA GLY A 44 -1.48 -1.79 11.04
C GLY A 44 -2.66 -2.17 10.15
N ASP A 45 -3.71 -1.36 10.12
CA ASP A 45 -4.85 -1.56 9.22
C ASP A 45 -4.50 -1.28 7.75
N VAL A 46 -3.65 -0.30 7.45
CA VAL A 46 -3.09 -0.10 6.11
C VAL A 46 -2.15 -1.26 5.72
N LEU A 47 -1.39 -1.80 6.67
CA LEU A 47 -0.56 -2.98 6.44
C LEU A 47 -1.42 -4.21 6.09
N ASP A 48 -2.60 -4.38 6.70
CA ASP A 48 -3.54 -5.45 6.33
C ASP A 48 -3.89 -5.38 4.83
N VAL A 49 -4.16 -4.20 4.28
CA VAL A 49 -4.41 -4.01 2.84
C VAL A 49 -3.20 -4.39 1.99
N VAL A 50 -2.00 -4.06 2.44
CA VAL A 50 -0.75 -4.46 1.78
C VAL A 50 -0.59 -5.99 1.78
N THR A 51 -1.00 -6.68 2.86
CA THR A 51 -0.93 -8.15 2.92
C THR A 51 -1.91 -8.85 1.99
N LEU A 52 -2.97 -8.17 1.52
CA LEU A 52 -3.95 -8.74 0.58
C LEU A 52 -3.46 -8.80 -0.87
N LEU A 53 -2.32 -8.19 -1.17
CA LEU A 53 -1.75 -8.26 -2.52
C LEU A 53 -1.54 -9.72 -2.95
N PRO A 54 -1.93 -10.12 -4.17
CA PRO A 54 -1.60 -11.43 -4.70
C PRO A 54 -0.08 -11.69 -4.69
N PRO A 55 0.38 -12.93 -4.56
CA PRO A 55 1.81 -13.23 -4.66
C PRO A 55 2.34 -12.87 -6.06
N GLY A 56 3.56 -12.33 -6.10
CA GLY A 56 4.22 -12.00 -7.36
C GLY A 56 5.21 -10.85 -7.24
N THR A 57 5.67 -10.40 -8.41
CA THR A 57 6.55 -9.25 -8.57
C THR A 57 5.83 -8.19 -9.40
N TYR A 58 5.82 -6.96 -8.91
CA TYR A 58 5.00 -5.88 -9.45
C TYR A 58 5.84 -4.82 -10.14
N SER A 59 5.35 -4.30 -11.27
CA SER A 59 5.69 -2.93 -11.68
C SER A 59 4.92 -1.93 -10.82
N ARG A 60 5.31 -0.66 -10.85
CA ARG A 60 4.64 0.42 -10.09
C ARG A 60 3.14 0.45 -10.38
N ASP A 61 2.77 0.60 -11.65
CA ASP A 61 1.36 0.67 -12.07
C ASP A 61 0.57 -0.53 -11.58
N ARG A 62 1.13 -1.75 -11.72
CA ARG A 62 0.41 -2.96 -11.31
C ARG A 62 0.30 -3.09 -9.81
N LEU A 63 1.27 -2.61 -9.04
CA LEU A 63 1.17 -2.55 -7.58
C LEU A 63 0.06 -1.58 -7.17
N CYS A 64 0.06 -0.36 -7.73
CA CYS A 64 -0.92 0.67 -7.43
C CYS A 64 -2.34 0.22 -7.79
N ASP A 65 -2.54 -0.43 -8.95
CA ASP A 65 -3.82 -1.02 -9.33
C ASP A 65 -4.35 -2.01 -8.27
N GLN A 66 -3.47 -2.90 -7.79
CA GLN A 66 -3.84 -3.94 -6.82
C GLN A 66 -4.12 -3.34 -5.44
N LEU A 67 -3.30 -2.36 -5.01
CA LEU A 67 -3.53 -1.62 -3.77
C LEU A 67 -4.88 -0.88 -3.85
N ASN A 68 -5.13 -0.14 -4.92
CA ASN A 68 -6.38 0.60 -5.10
C ASN A 68 -7.61 -0.33 -5.16
N SER A 69 -7.45 -1.53 -5.74
CA SER A 69 -8.48 -2.57 -5.71
C SER A 69 -8.77 -3.04 -4.28
N ALA A 70 -7.73 -3.31 -3.49
CA ALA A 70 -7.86 -3.76 -2.09
C ALA A 70 -8.45 -2.67 -1.19
N ILE A 71 -7.98 -1.41 -1.32
CA ILE A 71 -8.52 -0.24 -0.62
C ILE A 71 -10.01 -0.07 -0.92
N THR A 72 -10.41 -0.21 -2.18
CA THR A 72 -11.81 -0.10 -2.60
C THR A 72 -12.65 -1.24 -2.04
N ALA A 73 -12.14 -2.48 -2.08
CA ALA A 73 -12.82 -3.65 -1.52
C ALA A 73 -13.02 -3.53 0.01
N HIS A 74 -12.13 -2.80 0.70
CA HIS A 74 -12.23 -2.51 2.13
C HIS A 74 -13.14 -1.31 2.45
N GLY A 75 -13.66 -0.61 1.44
CA GLY A 75 -14.49 0.57 1.61
C GLY A 75 -13.70 1.83 1.99
N TRP A 76 -12.38 1.81 1.89
CA TRP A 76 -11.50 2.89 2.35
C TRP A 76 -11.19 3.93 1.27
N GLY A 77 -11.76 3.81 0.07
CA GLY A 77 -11.50 4.74 -1.03
C GLY A 77 -11.79 6.21 -0.68
N ARG A 78 -12.76 6.50 0.21
CA ARG A 78 -13.05 7.87 0.65
C ARG A 78 -12.14 8.38 1.78
N SER A 79 -11.57 7.49 2.59
CA SER A 79 -10.77 7.86 3.75
C SER A 79 -9.27 7.81 3.47
N LEU A 80 -8.79 6.76 2.81
CA LEU A 80 -7.37 6.55 2.49
C LEU A 80 -7.02 7.03 1.06
N GLY A 81 -8.00 7.13 0.16
CA GLY A 81 -7.77 7.56 -1.22
C GLY A 81 -7.09 6.52 -2.11
N THR A 82 -6.59 6.95 -3.27
CA THR A 82 -5.90 6.09 -4.26
C THR A 82 -4.43 6.49 -4.39
N VAL A 83 -3.55 5.50 -4.56
CA VAL A 83 -2.10 5.69 -4.75
C VAL A 83 -1.70 5.53 -6.22
N HIS A 84 -0.55 6.13 -6.58
CA HIS A 84 -0.05 6.19 -7.96
C HIS A 84 1.46 5.96 -8.02
#